data_AF-A0A6A5GY03-F1
#
_entry.id   AF-A0A6A5GY03-F1
#
_cell.length_a   1.000
_cell.length_b   1.000
_cell.length_c   1.000
_cell.angle_alpha   90.00
_cell.angle_beta   90.00
_cell.angle_gamma   90.00
#
_symmetry.space_group_name_H-M   'P 1'
#
loop_
_entity.id
_entity.type
_entity.pdbx_description
1 polymer ?
#
loop_
_entity_poly.entity_id
_entity_poly.type
_entity_poly.pdbx_seq_one_letter_code
_entity_poly.pdbx_strand_id
1 'polypeptide(L)'
;MKLDDVLTFFDVQHPNLPLILLGISIGAAAVLDVTGVFTNCWIRIGKNCTGIVPFDSTEPAWLAVSSWMLFISVGVMVIMIATYIVVIIEIRRRGYHITVRKWLLLIGILFVLNVLLIINPIVVIPCALSNYTNEKLGWSYWLTGIAIGALFLVEFFRIRVKRQCTAT
;
A
#
# COMPACT_ATOMS: atom_id res chain seq x y z
N MET A 1 20.49 -23.48 10.15
CA MET A 1 19.47 -22.68 10.86
C MET A 1 18.59 -22.03 9.80
N LYS A 2 17.28 -22.31 9.77
CA LYS A 2 16.39 -21.72 8.75
C LYS A 2 16.05 -20.28 9.15
N LEU A 3 15.86 -19.41 8.17
CA LEU A 3 15.47 -18.01 8.39
C LEU A 3 14.19 -17.90 9.23
N ASP A 4 13.27 -18.87 9.05
CA ASP A 4 12.03 -18.95 9.82
C ASP A 4 12.26 -19.16 11.32
N ASP A 5 13.27 -19.95 11.71
CA ASP A 5 13.61 -20.24 13.11
C ASP A 5 14.21 -19.01 13.81
N VAL A 6 14.98 -18.21 13.06
CA VAL A 6 15.55 -16.96 13.58
C VAL A 6 14.45 -15.93 13.81
N LEU A 7 13.50 -15.80 12.88
CA LEU A 7 12.41 -14.85 13.04
C LEU A 7 11.41 -15.26 14.13
N THR A 8 11.12 -16.56 14.31
CA THR A 8 10.28 -17.01 15.43
C THR A 8 10.95 -16.78 16.78
N PHE A 9 12.26 -16.94 16.88
CA PHE A 9 13.01 -16.58 18.09
C PHE A 9 12.84 -15.08 18.45
N PHE A 10 12.95 -14.19 17.46
CA PHE A 10 12.69 -12.75 17.67
C PHE A 10 11.23 -12.44 18.01
N ASP A 11 10.26 -13.12 17.39
CA ASP A 11 8.82 -12.95 17.66
C ASP A 11 8.46 -13.32 19.11
N VAL A 12 9.16 -14.29 19.71
CA VAL A 12 8.98 -14.71 21.11
C VAL A 12 9.65 -13.74 22.08
N GLN A 13 10.85 -13.26 21.74
CA GLN A 13 11.61 -12.35 22.60
C GLN A 13 11.04 -10.92 22.63
N HIS A 14 10.41 -10.48 21.53
CA HIS A 14 9.78 -9.16 21.41
C HIS A 14 8.37 -9.25 20.78
N PRO A 15 7.33 -9.61 21.57
CA PRO A 15 6.00 -9.88 21.02
C PRO A 15 5.37 -8.69 20.29
N ASN A 16 5.70 -7.46 20.69
CA ASN A 16 5.16 -6.24 20.09
C ASN A 16 5.92 -5.79 18.83
N LEU A 17 7.10 -6.37 18.53
CA LEU A 17 7.94 -5.93 17.42
C LEU A 17 7.23 -6.08 16.05
N PRO A 18 6.58 -7.21 15.73
CA PRO A 18 5.86 -7.35 14.45
C PRO A 18 4.71 -6.37 14.31
N LEU A 19 4.06 -6.02 15.42
CA LEU A 19 2.97 -5.04 15.44
C LEU A 19 3.48 -3.62 15.17
N ILE A 20 4.64 -3.25 15.72
CA ILE A 20 5.29 -1.96 15.46
C ILE A 20 5.74 -1.88 14.00
N LEU A 21 6.40 -2.93 13.51
CA LEU A 21 6.86 -2.99 12.11
C LEU A 21 5.70 -2.96 11.11
N LEU A 22 4.56 -3.58 11.45
CA LEU A 22 3.32 -3.46 10.68
C LEU A 22 2.83 -2.01 10.59
N GLY A 23 2.88 -1.25 11.69
CA GLY A 23 2.49 0.16 11.68
C GLY A 23 3.43 1.02 10.85
N ILE A 24 4.73 0.79 10.98
CA ILE A 24 5.75 1.49 10.20
C ILE A 24 5.58 1.19 8.70
N SER A 25 5.32 -0.06 8.32
CA SER A 25 5.12 -0.42 6.91
C SER A 25 3.84 0.19 6.33
N ILE A 26 2.73 0.21 7.10
CA ILE A 26 1.49 0.88 6.69
C ILE A 26 1.73 2.39 6.50
N GLY A 27 2.43 3.03 7.43
CA GLY A 27 2.76 4.45 7.34
C GLY A 27 3.66 4.76 6.14
N ALA A 28 4.71 3.96 5.92
CA ALA A 28 5.60 4.10 4.76
C ALA A 28 4.85 3.90 3.44
N ALA A 29 4.01 2.87 3.35
CA ALA A 29 3.16 2.64 2.18
C ALA A 29 2.21 3.82 1.94
N ALA A 30 1.60 4.39 2.99
CA ALA A 30 0.67 5.51 2.86
C ALA A 30 1.37 6.78 2.36
N VAL A 31 2.55 7.08 2.90
CA VAL A 31 3.34 8.25 2.46
C VAL A 31 3.75 8.08 1.00
N LEU A 32 4.25 6.91 0.61
CA LEU A 32 4.63 6.64 -0.77
C LEU A 32 3.42 6.70 -1.73
N ASP A 33 2.29 6.16 -1.32
CA ASP A 33 1.06 6.17 -2.13
C ASP A 33 0.54 7.60 -2.32
N VAL A 34 0.35 8.36 -1.23
CA VAL A 34 -0.09 9.76 -1.28
C VAL A 34 0.87 10.62 -2.10
N THR A 35 2.17 10.52 -1.84
CA THR A 35 3.16 11.32 -2.58
C THR A 35 3.23 10.91 -4.05
N GLY A 36 3.14 9.61 -4.35
CA GLY A 36 3.09 9.11 -5.71
C GLY A 36 1.87 9.65 -6.46
N VAL A 37 0.67 9.54 -5.88
CA VAL A 37 -0.59 9.94 -6.52
C VAL A 37 -0.70 11.45 -6.71
N PHE A 38 -0.39 12.25 -5.69
CA PHE A 38 -0.62 13.69 -5.73
C PHE A 38 0.57 14.51 -6.23
N THR A 39 1.77 13.93 -6.37
CA THR A 39 2.89 14.72 -6.89
C THR A 39 2.91 14.76 -8.41
N ASN A 40 3.20 15.95 -8.92
CA ASN A 40 3.37 16.21 -10.35
C ASN A 40 4.51 15.39 -10.94
N CYS A 41 4.37 14.99 -12.21
CA CYS A 41 5.28 14.15 -12.99
C CYS A 41 4.99 12.64 -12.95
N TRP A 42 3.75 12.29 -13.28
CA TRP A 42 3.38 10.95 -13.75
C TRP A 42 3.76 10.74 -15.21
N ILE A 43 3.42 11.73 -16.04
CA ILE A 43 3.71 11.75 -17.48
C ILE A 43 4.62 12.94 -17.76
N ARG A 44 5.66 12.71 -18.55
CA ARG A 44 6.63 13.73 -18.97
C ARG A 44 6.53 13.94 -20.47
N ILE A 45 6.21 15.16 -20.87
CA ILE A 45 6.14 15.61 -22.27
C ILE A 45 7.27 16.62 -22.48
N GLY A 46 8.39 16.16 -23.06
CA GLY A 46 9.60 16.96 -23.18
C GLY A 46 10.18 17.39 -21.82
N LYS A 47 10.10 18.69 -21.49
CA LYS A 47 10.52 19.25 -20.19
C LYS A 47 9.36 19.44 -19.22
N ASN A 48 8.12 19.32 -19.68
CA ASN A 48 6.93 19.50 -18.85
C ASN A 48 6.56 18.18 -18.16
N CYS A 49 6.13 18.28 -16.91
CA CYS A 49 5.68 17.16 -16.10
C CYS A 49 4.21 17.39 -15.73
N THR A 50 3.37 16.41 -16.00
CA THR A 50 1.93 16.45 -15.70
C THR A 50 1.63 15.48 -14.55
N GLY A 51 0.81 15.91 -13.60
CA GLY A 51 0.23 15.05 -12.56
C GLY A 51 -0.90 14.19 -13.10
N ILE A 52 -1.45 13.30 -12.27
CA ILE A 52 -2.62 12.49 -12.63
C ILE A 52 -3.87 12.88 -11.82
N VAL A 53 -3.68 13.43 -10.63
CA VAL A 53 -4.73 13.96 -9.75
C VAL A 53 -4.38 15.42 -9.40
N PRO A 54 -5.31 16.38 -9.51
CA PRO A 54 -6.70 16.23 -9.93
C PRO A 54 -6.83 15.98 -11.44
N PHE A 55 -7.83 15.17 -11.82
CA PHE A 55 -8.15 14.85 -13.21
C PHE A 55 -8.79 16.04 -13.93
N ASP A 56 -8.38 16.29 -15.18
CA ASP A 56 -9.04 17.23 -16.08
C ASP A 56 -10.01 16.48 -17.01
N SER A 57 -11.28 16.88 -17.02
CA SER A 57 -12.34 16.27 -17.85
C SER A 57 -12.07 16.23 -19.36
N THR A 58 -11.09 16.98 -19.84
CA THR A 58 -10.67 17.01 -21.24
C THR A 58 -9.68 15.90 -21.62
N GLU A 59 -9.15 15.18 -20.64
CA GLU A 59 -8.18 14.10 -20.81
C GLU A 59 -8.84 12.78 -21.28
N PRO A 60 -8.06 11.86 -21.88
CA PRO A 60 -8.60 10.61 -22.40
C PRO A 60 -9.13 9.69 -21.29
N ALA A 61 -10.16 8.90 -21.61
CA ALA A 61 -10.88 8.06 -20.65
C ALA A 61 -9.99 7.07 -19.86
N TRP A 62 -8.93 6.53 -20.48
CA TRP A 62 -8.00 5.62 -19.79
C TRP A 62 -7.21 6.33 -18.68
N LEU A 63 -6.89 7.62 -18.86
CA LEU A 63 -6.19 8.43 -17.86
C LEU A 63 -7.17 8.81 -16.73
N ALA A 64 -8.43 9.08 -17.06
CA ALA A 64 -9.51 9.31 -16.10
C ALA A 64 -9.70 8.14 -15.14
N VAL A 65 -9.87 6.94 -15.70
CA VAL A 65 -10.05 5.71 -14.93
C VAL A 65 -8.83 5.45 -14.05
N SER A 66 -7.62 5.65 -14.59
CA SER A 66 -6.38 5.48 -13.83
C SER A 66 -6.29 6.46 -12.65
N SER A 67 -6.65 7.72 -12.86
CA SER A 67 -6.70 8.76 -11.82
C SER A 67 -7.69 8.41 -10.70
N TRP A 68 -8.90 7.96 -11.05
CA TRP A 68 -9.90 7.56 -10.07
C TRP A 68 -9.46 6.34 -9.25
N MET A 69 -8.87 5.33 -9.89
CA MET A 69 -8.34 4.16 -9.18
C MET A 69 -7.26 4.53 -8.17
N LEU A 70 -6.33 5.40 -8.55
CA LEU A 70 -5.26 5.91 -7.67
C LEU A 70 -5.80 6.77 -6.53
N PHE A 71 -6.80 7.61 -6.81
CA PHE A 71 -7.44 8.42 -5.76
C PHE A 71 -8.19 7.54 -4.74
N ILE A 72 -8.91 6.51 -5.21
CA ILE A 72 -9.58 5.54 -4.34
C ILE A 72 -8.55 4.75 -3.52
N SER A 73 -7.41 4.38 -4.12
CA SER A 73 -6.29 3.70 -3.45
C SER A 73 -5.81 4.46 -2.20
N VAL A 74 -5.64 5.79 -2.30
CA VAL A 74 -5.33 6.63 -1.13
C VAL A 74 -6.43 6.53 -0.05
N GLY A 75 -7.70 6.55 -0.46
CA GLY A 75 -8.83 6.34 0.46
C GLY A 75 -8.78 4.98 1.17
N VAL A 76 -8.41 3.92 0.47
CA VAL A 76 -8.20 2.58 1.06
C VAL A 76 -7.06 2.61 2.08
N MET A 77 -5.97 3.35 1.84
CA MET A 77 -4.89 3.51 2.81
C MET A 77 -5.34 4.19 4.10
N VAL A 78 -6.21 5.21 4.01
CA VAL A 78 -6.80 5.85 5.20
C VAL A 78 -7.61 4.84 6.04
N ILE A 79 -8.42 4.01 5.38
CA ILE A 79 -9.19 2.95 6.04
C ILE A 79 -8.26 1.90 6.66
N MET A 80 -7.15 1.57 6.00
CA MET A 80 -6.15 0.63 6.50
C MET A 80 -5.46 1.15 7.77
N ILE A 81 -5.09 2.44 7.80
CA ILE A 81 -4.54 3.12 8.98
C ILE A 81 -5.55 3.09 10.14
N ALA A 82 -6.82 3.44 9.87
CA ALA A 82 -7.87 3.41 10.89
C ALA A 82 -8.05 1.99 11.45
N THR A 83 -8.05 0.97 10.58
CA THR A 83 -8.14 -0.43 10.99
C THR A 83 -6.93 -0.86 11.83
N TYR A 84 -5.73 -0.41 11.50
CA TYR A 84 -4.53 -0.67 12.28
C TYR A 84 -4.61 -0.06 13.70
N ILE A 85 -5.15 1.15 13.84
CA ILE A 85 -5.38 1.76 15.15
C ILE A 85 -6.36 0.91 15.98
N VAL A 86 -7.43 0.40 15.36
CA VAL A 86 -8.37 -0.52 16.02
C VAL A 86 -7.68 -1.80 16.48
N VAL A 87 -6.77 -2.36 15.66
CA VAL A 87 -5.96 -3.53 16.04
C VAL A 87 -5.11 -3.24 17.28
N ILE A 88 -4.42 -2.09 17.33
CA ILE A 88 -3.63 -1.71 18.51
C ILE A 88 -4.51 -1.61 19.76
N ILE A 89 -5.67 -0.95 19.65
CA ILE A 89 -6.59 -0.77 20.79
C ILE A 89 -7.07 -2.13 21.31
N GLU A 90 -7.45 -3.04 20.41
CA GLU A 90 -7.95 -4.36 20.79
C GLU A 90 -6.86 -5.21 21.44
N ILE A 91 -5.63 -5.19 20.91
CA ILE A 91 -4.47 -5.87 21.50
C ILE A 91 -4.14 -5.29 22.88
N ARG A 92 -4.15 -3.96 23.05
CA ARG A 92 -3.89 -3.34 24.36
C ARG A 92 -4.97 -3.68 25.39
N ARG A 93 -6.22 -3.80 24.96
CA ARG A 93 -7.36 -4.03 25.87
C ARG A 93 -7.49 -5.50 26.28
N ARG A 94 -7.22 -6.45 25.39
CA ARG A 94 -7.52 -7.88 25.58
C ARG A 94 -6.34 -8.82 25.37
N GLY A 95 -5.17 -8.29 25.00
CA GLY A 95 -4.04 -9.08 24.54
C GLY A 95 -4.25 -9.65 23.13
N TYR A 96 -3.39 -10.59 22.75
CA TYR A 96 -3.47 -11.29 21.48
C TYR A 96 -4.59 -12.32 21.53
N HIS A 97 -5.83 -11.90 21.22
CA HIS A 97 -7.02 -12.75 21.26
C HIS A 97 -7.56 -13.06 19.85
N ILE A 98 -8.38 -14.12 19.71
CA ILE A 98 -9.01 -14.54 18.44
C ILE A 98 -9.80 -13.39 17.77
N THR A 99 -10.30 -12.44 18.57
CA THR A 99 -11.08 -11.28 18.11
C THR A 99 -10.24 -10.33 17.24
N VAL A 100 -8.92 -10.27 17.43
CA VAL A 100 -8.00 -9.45 16.62
C VAL A 100 -7.88 -10.00 15.19
N ARG A 101 -8.12 -11.31 15.00
CA ARG A 101 -7.98 -11.99 13.71
C ARG A 101 -8.90 -11.44 12.64
N LYS A 102 -10.11 -11.00 13.00
CA LYS A 102 -11.06 -10.40 12.02
C LYS A 102 -10.53 -9.08 11.47
N TRP A 103 -9.90 -8.27 12.31
CA TRP A 103 -9.31 -6.99 11.91
C TRP A 103 -8.04 -7.18 11.07
N LEU A 104 -7.20 -8.17 11.43
CA LEU A 104 -6.06 -8.56 10.59
C LEU A 104 -6.49 -9.17 9.25
N LEU A 105 -7.66 -9.81 9.18
CA LEU A 105 -8.23 -10.28 7.92
C LEU A 105 -8.71 -9.10 7.07
N LEU A 106 -9.38 -8.12 7.69
CA LEU A 106 -9.79 -6.88 7.01
C LEU A 106 -8.59 -6.14 6.42
N ILE A 107 -7.48 -6.01 7.15
CA ILE A 107 -6.23 -5.43 6.61
C ILE A 107 -5.75 -6.19 5.38
N GLY A 108 -5.83 -7.52 5.38
CA GLY A 108 -5.45 -8.35 4.23
C GLY A 108 -6.36 -8.11 3.01
N ILE A 109 -7.68 -7.95 3.21
CA ILE A 109 -8.61 -7.61 2.13
C ILE A 109 -8.31 -6.22 1.57
N LEU A 110 -8.09 -5.24 2.45
CA LEU A 110 -7.74 -3.87 2.06
C LEU A 110 -6.41 -3.83 1.29
N PHE A 111 -5.43 -4.65 1.69
CA PHE A 111 -4.17 -4.82 0.97
C PHE A 111 -4.40 -5.30 -0.46
N VAL A 112 -5.15 -6.39 -0.66
CA VAL A 112 -5.43 -6.93 -2.00
C VAL A 112 -6.16 -5.91 -2.85
N LEU A 113 -7.19 -5.26 -2.30
CA LEU A 113 -7.92 -4.20 -3.00
C LEU A 113 -6.98 -3.06 -3.42
N ASN A 114 -6.10 -2.60 -2.51
CA ASN A 114 -5.20 -1.51 -2.81
C ASN A 114 -4.17 -1.87 -3.89
N VAL A 115 -3.59 -3.07 -3.82
CA VAL A 115 -2.66 -3.57 -4.85
C VAL A 115 -3.34 -3.62 -6.22
N LEU A 116 -4.59 -4.08 -6.32
CA LEU A 116 -5.34 -4.09 -7.57
C LEU A 116 -5.59 -2.68 -8.10
N LEU A 117 -5.95 -1.74 -7.22
CA LEU A 117 -6.17 -0.33 -7.59
C LEU A 117 -4.89 0.34 -8.10
N ILE A 118 -3.71 -0.02 -7.60
CA ILE A 118 -2.43 0.56 -8.02
C ILE A 118 -1.86 -0.13 -9.27
N ILE A 119 -1.97 -1.45 -9.37
CA ILE A 119 -1.42 -2.22 -10.51
C ILE A 119 -2.10 -1.83 -11.82
N ASN A 120 -3.41 -1.60 -11.82
CA ASN A 120 -4.16 -1.25 -13.05
C ASN A 120 -3.59 0.03 -13.73
N PRO A 121 -3.49 1.19 -13.06
CA PRO A 121 -2.81 2.38 -13.58
C PRO A 121 -1.37 2.13 -14.02
N ILE A 122 -0.60 1.36 -13.25
CA ILE A 122 0.79 1.04 -13.57
C ILE A 122 0.92 0.25 -14.88
N VAL A 123 -0.06 -0.58 -15.22
CA VAL A 123 -0.07 -1.32 -16.50
C VAL A 123 -0.69 -0.49 -17.62
N VAL A 124 -1.80 0.20 -17.36
CA VAL A 124 -2.57 0.92 -18.38
C VAL A 124 -1.80 2.12 -18.93
N ILE A 125 -1.17 2.93 -18.06
CA ILE A 125 -0.51 4.18 -18.46
C ILE A 125 0.66 3.91 -19.43
N PRO A 126 1.64 3.02 -19.13
CA PRO A 126 2.72 2.73 -20.07
C PRO A 126 2.22 2.10 -21.38
N CYS A 127 1.24 1.20 -21.32
CA CYS A 127 0.65 0.60 -22.51
C CYS A 127 0.01 1.66 -23.41
N ALA A 128 -0.73 2.61 -22.84
CA ALA A 128 -1.31 3.72 -23.58
C ALA A 128 -0.24 4.67 -24.15
N LEU A 129 0.78 5.01 -23.33
CA LEU A 129 1.89 5.89 -23.72
C LEU A 129 2.75 5.30 -24.83
N SER A 130 2.80 3.97 -24.98
CA SER A 130 3.59 3.34 -26.04
C SER A 130 3.16 3.75 -27.46
N ASN A 131 1.93 4.25 -27.62
CA ASN A 131 1.43 4.81 -28.87
C ASN A 131 1.92 6.25 -29.16
N TYR A 132 2.55 6.91 -28.18
CA TYR A 132 3.01 8.30 -28.26
C TYR A 132 4.54 8.36 -28.22
N THR A 133 5.16 9.01 -29.21
CA THR A 133 6.63 8.96 -29.40
C THR A 133 7.41 9.92 -28.50
N ASN A 134 6.77 10.95 -27.95
CA ASN A 134 7.43 12.02 -27.18
C ASN A 134 7.13 11.99 -25.67
N GLU A 135 6.28 11.06 -25.23
CA GLU A 135 5.83 10.97 -23.83
C GLU A 135 6.65 9.91 -23.09
N LYS A 136 7.06 10.23 -21.86
CA LYS A 136 7.83 9.32 -21.00
C LYS A 136 7.20 9.24 -19.63
N LEU A 137 7.44 8.12 -18.95
CA LEU A 137 7.03 7.96 -17.55
C LEU A 137 7.87 8.88 -16.66
N GLY A 138 7.19 9.63 -15.79
CA GLY A 138 7.82 10.49 -14.80
C GLY A 138 8.15 9.75 -13.51
N TRP A 139 8.71 10.46 -12.54
CA TRP A 139 9.20 9.88 -11.29
C TRP A 139 8.08 9.46 -10.33
N SER A 140 6.91 10.11 -10.39
CA SER A 140 5.76 9.74 -9.56
C SER A 140 5.27 8.33 -9.86
N TYR A 141 5.29 7.92 -11.14
CA TYR A 141 4.99 6.54 -11.56
C TYR A 141 5.90 5.52 -10.86
N TRP A 142 7.21 5.77 -10.82
CA TRP A 142 8.17 4.88 -10.17
C TRP A 142 7.97 4.85 -8.65
N LEU A 143 7.65 5.99 -8.06
CA LEU A 143 7.41 6.10 -6.63
C LEU A 143 6.16 5.32 -6.20
N THR A 144 5.07 5.41 -6.98
CA THR A 144 3.88 4.57 -6.79
C THR A 144 4.18 3.08 -7.00
N GLY A 145 5.07 2.72 -7.92
CA GLY A 145 5.58 1.36 -8.06
C GLY A 145 6.30 0.86 -6.80
N ILE A 146 7.12 1.71 -6.16
CA ILE A 146 7.81 1.39 -4.90
C ILE A 146 6.79 1.22 -3.75
N ALA A 147 5.67 1.94 -3.77
CA ALA A 147 4.59 1.78 -2.79
C ALA A 147 4.04 0.35 -2.76
N ILE A 148 3.97 -0.36 -3.89
CA ILE A 148 3.60 -1.79 -3.93
C ILE A 148 4.58 -2.63 -3.10
N GLY A 149 5.88 -2.36 -3.21
CA GLY A 149 6.90 -3.03 -2.38
C GLY A 149 6.66 -2.83 -0.89
N ALA A 150 6.32 -1.61 -0.48
CA ALA A 150 5.95 -1.31 0.90
C ALA A 150 4.66 -2.04 1.34
N LEU A 151 3.67 -2.16 0.46
CA LEU A 151 2.46 -2.94 0.72
C LEU A 151 2.75 -4.43 0.94
N PHE A 152 3.72 -5.01 0.21
CA PHE A 152 4.14 -6.40 0.49
C PHE A 152 4.75 -6.57 1.88
N LEU A 153 5.44 -5.55 2.41
CA LEU A 153 5.92 -5.56 3.80
C LEU A 153 4.76 -5.52 4.80
N VAL A 154 3.67 -4.79 4.49
CA VAL A 154 2.44 -4.80 5.31
C VAL A 154 1.90 -6.22 5.42
N GLU A 155 1.76 -6.94 4.29
CA GLU A 155 1.26 -8.30 4.28
C GLU A 155 2.18 -9.27 5.03
N PHE A 156 3.50 -9.12 4.86
CA PHE A 156 4.48 -9.93 5.59
C PHE A 156 4.36 -9.77 7.11
N PHE A 157 4.34 -8.54 7.63
CA PHE A 157 4.20 -8.30 9.07
C PHE A 157 2.80 -8.65 9.59
N ARG A 158 1.75 -8.49 8.79
CA ARG A 158 0.39 -8.92 9.15
C ARG A 158 0.33 -10.43 9.40
N ILE A 159 0.98 -11.24 8.56
CA ILE A 159 1.07 -12.69 8.74
C ILE A 159 1.81 -13.03 10.05
N ARG A 160 2.87 -12.28 10.39
CA ARG A 160 3.62 -12.44 11.64
C ARG A 160 2.77 -12.16 12.87
N VAL A 161 2.08 -11.01 12.90
CA VAL A 161 1.16 -10.66 13.99
C VAL A 161 0.04 -11.71 14.12
N LYS A 162 -0.48 -12.21 12.99
CA LYS A 162 -1.51 -13.26 13.00
C LYS A 162 -1.03 -14.57 13.62
N ARG A 163 0.24 -14.96 13.43
CA ARG A 163 0.83 -16.18 14.04
C ARG A 163 0.92 -16.06 15.56
N GLN A 164 1.20 -14.87 16.09
CA GLN A 164 1.23 -14.64 17.54
C GLN A 164 -0.15 -14.87 18.17
N CYS A 165 -1.23 -14.50 17.48
CA CYS A 165 -2.61 -14.76 17.95
C CYS A 165 -3.02 -16.25 17.95
N THR A 166 -2.22 -17.16 17.38
CA THR A 166 -2.49 -18.62 17.40
C THR A 166 -1.66 -19.38 18.43
N ALA A 167 -0.63 -18.76 19.00
CA ALA A 167 0.27 -19.39 19.97
C ALA A 167 -0.17 -19.18 21.43
N THR A 168 -1.16 -18.32 21.67
CA THR A 168 -1.81 -18.02 22.95
C THR A 168 -3.20 -18.62 23.00
#